data_AF-A0A1T4XW89-F1
#
_entry.id   AF-A0A1T4XW89-F1
#
_cell.length_a   1.000
_cell.length_b   1.000
_cell.length_c   1.000
_cell.angle_alpha   90.00
_cell.angle_beta   90.00
_cell.angle_gamma   90.00
#
_symmetry.space_group_name_H-M   'P 1'
#
loop_
_entity.id
_entity.type
_entity.pdbx_description
1 polymer ?
#
loop_
_entity_poly.entity_id
_entity_poly.type
_entity_poly.pdbx_seq_one_letter_code
_entity_poly.pdbx_strand_id
1 'polypeptide(L)'
;MSIRHRLTGDDGAGGMLALTVAAGALAFSLVALTFFSVIPAKARTNAAADSAAIAAAESASVRSAAESCGIAAEAATLNRATLLGCEVVGDEATVTVGREIFTTMFSVTARAAVPRSTPQTSTANGAIPTEDLIVISYPRVRSDPPVYLRADAAAALVQMLDAYHSQTGNYLPVDEGYRDLAAQQRVFDEYGWPRAAIPGTSNHGQAVAVDFVNPPVVRGAPPHAWLTDNAAQFGFEPLTDPDEPWHWDYTR
;
A
#
# COMPACT_ATOMS: atom_id res chain seq x y z
N MET A 1 -19.09 -71.73 48.66
CA MET A 1 -19.73 -70.69 47.83
C MET A 1 -18.64 -69.75 47.34
N SER A 2 -18.08 -70.00 46.15
CA SER A 2 -17.00 -69.19 45.56
C SER A 2 -17.54 -68.55 44.29
N ILE A 3 -17.70 -67.22 44.33
CA ILE A 3 -18.16 -66.42 43.20
C ILE A 3 -16.93 -66.16 42.32
N ARG A 4 -16.81 -66.90 41.21
CA ARG A 4 -15.86 -66.56 40.14
C ARG A 4 -16.43 -65.36 39.37
N HIS A 5 -15.89 -64.17 39.61
CA HIS A 5 -16.09 -63.03 38.71
C HIS A 5 -15.45 -63.38 37.36
N ARG A 6 -16.26 -63.56 36.31
CA ARG A 6 -15.77 -63.52 34.93
C ARG A 6 -15.38 -62.07 34.65
N LEU A 7 -14.08 -61.81 34.52
CA LEU A 7 -13.60 -60.65 33.78
C LEU A 7 -13.95 -60.92 32.31
N THR A 8 -15.04 -60.31 31.85
CA THR A 8 -15.31 -60.16 30.42
C THR A 8 -14.09 -59.46 29.81
N GLY A 9 -13.42 -60.14 28.88
CA GLY A 9 -12.29 -59.56 28.17
C GLY A 9 -12.73 -58.28 27.46
N ASP A 10 -11.97 -57.20 27.65
CA ASP A 10 -12.00 -56.06 26.75
C ASP A 10 -11.49 -56.56 25.39
N ASP A 11 -12.40 -57.07 24.56
CA ASP A 11 -12.14 -57.47 23.19
C ASP A 11 -11.88 -56.19 22.36
N GLY A 12 -10.66 -55.66 22.45
CA GLY A 12 -10.06 -54.75 21.47
C GLY A 12 -10.65 -53.33 21.35
N ALA A 13 -11.74 -53.00 22.04
CA ALA A 13 -12.42 -51.71 21.90
C ALA A 13 -11.51 -50.51 22.26
N GLY A 14 -10.74 -50.62 23.34
CA GLY A 14 -9.77 -49.59 23.74
C GLY A 14 -8.61 -49.44 22.74
N GLY A 15 -8.13 -50.57 22.18
CA GLY A 15 -7.07 -50.56 21.16
C GLY A 15 -7.53 -49.94 19.83
N MET A 16 -8.75 -50.25 19.40
CA MET A 16 -9.35 -49.67 18.19
C MET A 16 -9.59 -48.17 18.34
N LEU A 17 -10.05 -47.70 19.51
CA LEU A 17 -10.21 -46.27 19.78
C LEU A 17 -8.85 -45.54 19.75
N ALA A 18 -7.81 -46.12 20.36
CA ALA A 18 -6.47 -45.53 20.35
C ALA A 18 -5.90 -45.42 18.93
N LEU A 19 -6.06 -46.46 18.10
CA LEU A 19 -5.61 -46.45 16.71
C LEU A 19 -6.36 -45.43 15.85
N THR A 20 -7.68 -45.32 16.01
CA THR A 20 -8.49 -44.35 15.25
C THR A 20 -8.16 -42.91 15.62
N VAL A 21 -7.96 -42.62 16.91
CA VAL A 21 -7.51 -41.29 17.36
C VAL A 21 -6.11 -40.97 16.85
N ALA A 22 -5.17 -41.93 16.93
CA ALA A 22 -3.81 -41.73 16.43
C ALA A 22 -3.78 -41.48 14.91
N ALA A 23 -4.54 -42.27 14.14
CA ALA A 23 -4.67 -42.09 12.69
C ALA A 23 -5.34 -40.75 12.33
N GLY A 24 -6.39 -40.36 13.07
CA GLY A 24 -7.06 -39.07 12.91
C GLY A 24 -6.14 -37.88 13.21
N ALA A 25 -5.35 -37.95 14.29
CA ALA A 25 -4.38 -36.92 14.64
C ALA A 25 -3.26 -36.79 13.60
N LEU A 26 -2.77 -37.91 13.06
CA LEU A 26 -1.79 -37.93 11.96
C LEU A 26 -2.35 -37.32 10.67
N ALA A 27 -3.56 -37.71 10.28
CA ALA A 27 -4.24 -37.16 9.10
C ALA A 27 -4.48 -35.66 9.26
N PHE A 28 -4.98 -35.22 10.43
CA PHE A 28 -5.18 -33.80 10.73
C PHE A 28 -3.88 -33.01 10.73
N SER A 29 -2.80 -33.57 11.28
CA SER A 29 -1.48 -32.91 11.30
C SER A 29 -0.90 -32.76 9.90
N LEU A 30 -1.04 -33.77 9.03
CA LEU A 30 -0.65 -33.68 7.62
C LEU A 30 -1.44 -32.60 6.89
N VAL A 31 -2.76 -32.55 7.07
CA VAL A 31 -3.62 -31.51 6.48
C VAL A 31 -3.21 -30.12 7.01
N ALA A 32 -3.06 -29.95 8.33
CA ALA A 32 -2.63 -28.69 8.93
C ALA A 32 -1.28 -28.22 8.36
N LEU A 33 -0.29 -29.11 8.27
CA LEU A 33 1.03 -28.79 7.69
C LEU A 33 0.93 -28.34 6.22
N THR A 34 0.04 -28.96 5.41
CA THR A 34 -0.19 -28.49 4.04
C THR A 34 -0.82 -27.10 4.01
N PHE A 35 -1.84 -26.83 4.82
CA PHE A 35 -2.46 -25.50 4.90
C PHE A 35 -1.49 -24.41 5.40
N PHE A 36 -0.70 -24.70 6.44
CA PHE A 36 0.32 -23.77 6.95
C PHE A 36 1.45 -23.49 5.95
N SER A 37 1.72 -24.41 5.03
CA SER A 37 2.75 -24.23 3.99
C SER A 37 2.22 -23.49 2.76
N VAL A 38 0.96 -23.71 2.38
CA VAL A 38 0.35 -23.19 1.14
C VAL A 38 -0.07 -21.72 1.27
N ILE A 39 -0.61 -21.29 2.42
CA ILE A 39 -1.09 -19.91 2.60
C ILE A 39 0.05 -18.86 2.46
N PRO A 40 1.19 -18.99 3.17
CA PRO A 40 2.29 -18.04 3.03
C PRO A 40 2.93 -18.09 1.64
N ALA A 41 2.94 -19.27 1.01
CA ALA A 41 3.48 -19.43 -0.32
C ALA A 41 2.62 -18.73 -1.38
N LYS A 42 1.29 -18.78 -1.26
CA LYS A 42 0.35 -18.03 -2.12
C LYS A 42 0.54 -16.52 -1.98
N ALA A 43 0.64 -16.02 -0.74
CA ALA A 43 0.87 -14.59 -0.49
C ALA A 43 2.18 -14.09 -1.11
N ARG A 44 3.25 -14.89 -1.03
CA ARG A 44 4.55 -14.58 -1.66
C ARG A 44 4.47 -14.59 -3.18
N THR A 45 3.75 -15.54 -3.77
CA THR A 45 3.57 -15.58 -5.23
C THR A 45 2.72 -14.41 -5.73
N ASN A 46 1.72 -13.96 -4.96
CA ASN A 46 0.98 -12.73 -5.27
C ASN A 46 1.90 -11.50 -5.25
N ALA A 47 2.68 -11.31 -4.18
CA ALA A 47 3.62 -10.20 -4.11
C ALA A 47 4.66 -10.22 -5.25
N ALA A 48 5.09 -11.41 -5.66
CA ALA A 48 5.97 -11.59 -6.82
C ALA A 48 5.28 -11.20 -8.14
N ALA A 49 4.00 -11.56 -8.30
CA ALA A 49 3.19 -11.21 -9.48
C ALA A 49 3.00 -9.70 -9.56
N ASP A 50 2.65 -9.06 -8.45
CA ASP A 50 2.41 -7.62 -8.38
C ASP A 50 3.70 -6.83 -8.67
N SER A 51 4.83 -7.24 -8.07
CA SER A 51 6.13 -6.63 -8.33
C SER A 51 6.53 -6.75 -9.81
N ALA A 52 6.30 -7.91 -10.42
CA ALA A 52 6.58 -8.14 -11.84
C ALA A 52 5.66 -7.33 -12.76
N ALA A 53 4.37 -7.19 -12.41
CA ALA A 53 3.40 -6.41 -13.16
C ALA A 53 3.77 -4.91 -13.14
N ILE A 54 4.11 -4.38 -11.97
CA ILE A 54 4.52 -2.98 -11.80
C ILE A 54 5.79 -2.70 -12.61
N ALA A 55 6.82 -3.53 -12.49
CA ALA A 55 8.08 -3.32 -13.20
C ALA A 55 7.91 -3.35 -14.74
N ALA A 56 7.00 -4.20 -15.24
CA ALA A 56 6.61 -4.22 -16.64
C ALA A 56 5.87 -2.93 -17.05
N ALA A 57 4.90 -2.50 -16.26
CA ALA A 57 4.08 -1.33 -16.54
C ALA A 57 4.88 -0.01 -16.48
N GLU A 58 5.79 0.15 -15.51
CA GLU A 58 6.66 1.34 -15.39
C GLU A 58 7.56 1.52 -16.62
N SER A 59 8.07 0.40 -17.15
CA SER A 59 8.97 0.42 -18.29
C SER A 59 8.25 0.48 -19.65
N ALA A 60 6.96 0.16 -19.71
CA ALA A 60 6.17 0.04 -20.93
C ALA A 60 6.12 1.34 -21.76
N SER A 61 6.24 2.50 -21.10
CA SER A 61 6.21 3.81 -21.73
C SER A 61 7.48 4.18 -22.51
N VAL A 62 8.62 3.57 -22.16
CA VAL A 62 9.95 3.94 -22.67
C VAL A 62 10.70 2.78 -23.33
N ARG A 63 10.14 1.57 -23.28
CA ARG A 63 10.73 0.35 -23.82
C ARG A 63 9.72 -0.43 -24.65
N SER A 64 10.22 -1.33 -25.48
CA SER A 64 9.36 -2.28 -26.18
C SER A 64 8.71 -3.27 -25.20
N ALA A 65 7.55 -3.83 -25.58
CA ALA A 65 6.87 -4.85 -24.79
C ALA A 65 7.79 -6.03 -24.41
N ALA A 66 8.69 -6.44 -25.31
CA ALA A 66 9.64 -7.52 -25.06
C ALA A 66 10.66 -7.16 -23.95
N GLU A 67 11.16 -5.93 -23.95
CA GLU A 67 12.08 -5.45 -22.91
C GLU A 67 11.38 -5.30 -21.56
N SER A 68 10.15 -4.75 -21.55
CA SER A 68 9.33 -4.66 -20.34
C SER A 68 9.01 -6.03 -19.74
N CYS A 69 8.73 -7.03 -20.57
CA CYS A 69 8.58 -8.42 -20.11
C CYS A 69 9.91 -9.02 -19.60
N GLY A 70 11.05 -8.59 -20.12
CA GLY A 70 12.37 -8.96 -19.58
C GLY A 70 12.57 -8.43 -18.16
N ILE A 71 12.19 -7.18 -17.91
CA ILE A 71 12.23 -6.55 -16.57
C ILE A 71 11.26 -7.28 -15.62
N ALA A 72 10.06 -7.64 -16.08
CA ALA A 72 9.10 -8.44 -15.32
C ALA A 72 9.68 -9.80 -14.90
N ALA A 73 10.43 -10.46 -15.80
CA ALA A 73 11.07 -11.75 -15.53
C ALA A 73 12.18 -11.64 -14.48
N GLU A 74 12.95 -10.57 -14.51
CA GLU A 74 13.96 -10.26 -13.49
C GLU A 74 13.30 -10.02 -12.12
N ALA A 75 12.26 -9.20 -12.07
CA ALA A 75 11.49 -8.93 -10.85
C ALA A 75 10.85 -10.21 -10.27
N ALA A 76 10.31 -11.10 -11.11
CA ALA A 76 9.81 -12.40 -10.69
C ALA A 76 10.94 -13.27 -10.10
N THR A 77 12.11 -13.29 -10.74
CA THR A 77 13.28 -14.08 -10.32
C THR A 77 13.82 -13.62 -8.96
N LEU A 78 13.90 -12.30 -8.72
CA LEU A 78 14.27 -11.73 -7.43
C LEU A 78 13.32 -12.17 -6.31
N ASN A 79 12.04 -12.39 -6.64
CA ASN A 79 11.03 -12.90 -5.73
C ASN A 79 10.93 -14.44 -5.67
N ARG A 80 11.91 -15.16 -6.24
CA ARG A 80 11.93 -16.63 -6.32
C ARG A 80 10.68 -17.21 -6.99
N ALA A 81 10.19 -16.51 -8.01
CA ALA A 81 9.13 -16.94 -8.92
C ALA A 81 9.66 -16.94 -10.35
N THR A 82 8.91 -17.54 -11.26
CA THR A 82 9.24 -17.60 -12.68
C THR A 82 8.13 -16.93 -13.47
N LEU A 83 8.48 -16.08 -14.44
CA LEU A 83 7.51 -15.51 -15.35
C LEU A 83 7.06 -16.58 -16.35
N LEU A 84 5.75 -16.82 -16.40
CA LEU A 84 5.10 -17.81 -17.27
C LEU A 84 4.42 -17.14 -18.48
N GLY A 85 3.99 -15.88 -18.32
CA GLY A 85 3.38 -15.10 -19.39
C GLY A 85 3.47 -13.61 -19.09
N CYS A 86 3.54 -12.79 -20.14
CA CYS A 86 3.56 -11.34 -20.04
C CYS A 86 2.96 -10.74 -21.30
N GLU A 87 2.03 -9.81 -21.10
CA GLU A 87 1.38 -9.05 -22.15
C GLU A 87 1.39 -7.58 -21.74
N VAL A 88 1.82 -6.71 -22.64
CA VAL A 88 1.89 -5.26 -22.43
C VAL A 88 1.05 -4.58 -23.50
N VAL A 89 0.06 -3.81 -23.08
CA VAL A 89 -0.86 -3.07 -23.95
C VAL A 89 -0.90 -1.61 -23.50
N GLY A 90 -0.23 -0.73 -24.24
CA GLY A 90 -0.07 0.67 -23.83
C GLY A 90 0.76 0.79 -22.55
N ASP A 91 0.22 1.46 -21.53
CA ASP A 91 0.88 1.70 -20.23
C ASP A 91 0.52 0.63 -19.18
N GLU A 92 -0.05 -0.49 -19.63
CA GLU A 92 -0.57 -1.54 -18.77
C GLU A 92 0.10 -2.87 -19.09
N ALA A 93 0.47 -3.60 -18.04
CA ALA A 93 1.08 -4.91 -18.13
C ALA A 93 0.25 -5.95 -17.36
N THR A 94 -0.02 -7.08 -18.00
CA THR A 94 -0.57 -8.29 -17.40
C THR A 94 0.49 -9.37 -17.40
N VAL A 95 0.85 -9.87 -16.23
CA VAL A 95 1.87 -10.92 -16.07
C VAL A 95 1.28 -12.12 -15.37
N THR A 96 1.73 -13.31 -15.78
CA THR A 96 1.49 -14.55 -15.04
C THR A 96 2.83 -15.02 -14.51
N VAL A 97 2.96 -15.10 -13.21
CA VAL A 97 4.13 -15.70 -12.56
C VAL A 97 3.72 -17.03 -11.97
N GLY A 98 4.68 -17.89 -11.72
CA GLY A 98 4.42 -19.04 -10.90
C GLY A 98 5.61 -19.53 -10.10
N ARG A 99 5.31 -20.43 -9.18
CA ARG A 99 6.25 -20.97 -8.22
C ARG A 99 5.95 -22.43 -7.96
N GLU A 100 6.99 -23.24 -7.95
CA GLU A 100 6.88 -24.65 -7.55
C GLU A 100 6.75 -24.75 -6.03
N ILE A 101 5.72 -25.46 -5.58
CA ILE A 101 5.54 -25.83 -4.18
C ILE A 101 5.39 -27.35 -4.16
N PHE A 102 6.41 -28.02 -3.61
CA PHE A 102 6.58 -29.48 -3.69
C PHE A 102 6.61 -29.97 -5.14
N THR A 103 5.52 -30.57 -5.62
CA THR A 103 5.38 -31.11 -6.99
C THR A 103 4.33 -30.36 -7.82
N THR A 104 3.72 -29.31 -7.27
CA THR A 104 2.63 -28.58 -7.92
C THR A 104 3.10 -27.18 -8.28
N MET A 105 2.86 -26.79 -9.54
CA MET A 105 3.12 -25.44 -10.01
C MET A 105 1.93 -24.54 -9.69
N PHE A 106 2.15 -23.50 -8.90
CA PHE A 106 1.14 -22.49 -8.62
C PHE A 106 1.41 -21.26 -9.47
N SER A 107 0.42 -20.82 -10.23
CA SER A 107 0.49 -19.62 -11.02
C SER A 107 -0.48 -18.56 -10.51
N VAL A 108 -0.07 -17.30 -10.62
CA VAL A 108 -0.85 -16.11 -10.27
C VAL A 108 -0.70 -15.12 -11.40
N THR A 109 -1.83 -14.55 -11.80
CA THR A 109 -1.87 -13.46 -12.78
C THR A 109 -2.08 -12.13 -12.04
N ALA A 110 -1.27 -11.14 -12.34
CA ALA A 110 -1.37 -9.78 -11.83
C ALA A 110 -1.39 -8.78 -12.99
N ARG A 111 -2.01 -7.64 -12.76
CA ARG A 111 -2.17 -6.57 -13.74
C ARG A 111 -1.83 -5.25 -13.09
N ALA A 112 -0.99 -4.45 -13.73
CA ALA A 112 -0.64 -3.11 -13.29
C ALA A 112 -0.74 -2.13 -14.45
N ALA A 113 -1.25 -0.94 -14.17
CA ALA A 113 -1.12 0.23 -15.03
C ALA A 113 -0.45 1.31 -14.19
N VAL A 114 0.59 1.94 -14.73
CA VAL A 114 1.21 3.09 -14.07
C VAL A 114 0.59 4.33 -14.70
N PRO A 115 -0.13 5.19 -13.94
CA PRO A 115 -0.52 6.49 -14.43
C PRO A 115 0.75 7.19 -14.91
N ARG A 116 0.76 7.67 -16.16
CA ARG A 116 1.92 8.42 -16.65
C ARG A 116 2.17 9.56 -15.67
N SER A 117 3.35 9.58 -15.08
CA SER A 117 3.96 10.84 -14.70
C SER A 117 4.18 11.57 -16.01
N THR A 118 3.23 12.40 -16.44
CA THR A 118 3.56 13.47 -17.38
C THR A 118 4.82 14.11 -16.82
N PRO A 119 5.93 14.22 -17.60
CA PRO A 119 7.08 14.99 -17.15
C PRO A 119 6.49 16.31 -16.73
N GLN A 120 6.59 16.64 -15.43
CA GLN A 120 5.93 17.81 -14.90
C GLN A 120 6.65 19.02 -15.51
N THR A 121 6.24 19.40 -16.72
CA THR A 121 6.66 20.60 -17.41
C THR A 121 6.10 21.70 -16.55
N SER A 122 6.89 22.13 -15.57
CA SER A 122 6.65 23.22 -14.62
C SER A 122 5.37 24.00 -14.92
N THR A 123 4.22 23.44 -14.56
CA THR A 123 2.97 24.15 -14.65
C THR A 123 3.05 25.23 -13.59
N ALA A 124 2.66 26.45 -13.92
CA ALA A 124 2.66 27.53 -12.95
C ALA A 124 1.96 27.08 -11.65
N ASN A 125 2.47 27.52 -10.51
CA ASN A 125 1.92 27.19 -9.20
C ASN A 125 0.40 27.49 -9.17
N GLY A 126 -0.40 26.46 -8.87
CA GLY A 126 -1.87 26.52 -8.90
C GLY A 126 -2.50 26.34 -10.29
N ALA A 127 -1.75 25.86 -11.29
CA ALA A 127 -2.22 25.60 -12.65
C ALA A 127 -1.94 24.17 -13.14
N ILE A 128 -1.80 23.20 -12.23
CA ILE A 128 -1.73 21.77 -12.58
C ILE A 128 -3.13 21.28 -12.95
N PRO A 129 -3.34 20.67 -14.14
CA PRO A 129 -4.59 20.02 -14.48
C PRO A 129 -4.90 18.91 -13.49
N THR A 130 -6.14 18.82 -12.99
CA THR A 130 -6.51 17.81 -12.00
C THR A 130 -6.42 16.38 -12.54
N GLU A 131 -6.52 16.18 -13.87
CA GLU A 131 -6.26 14.87 -14.49
C GLU A 131 -4.80 14.40 -14.40
N ASP A 132 -3.85 15.30 -14.15
CA ASP A 132 -2.44 14.98 -13.90
C ASP A 132 -2.14 14.72 -12.41
N LEU A 133 -3.15 14.84 -11.54
CA LEU A 133 -3.03 14.65 -10.09
C LEU A 133 -3.70 13.36 -9.64
N ILE A 134 -3.21 12.83 -8.52
CA ILE A 134 -3.77 11.65 -7.87
C ILE A 134 -4.73 12.09 -6.77
N VAL A 135 -5.95 11.56 -6.81
CA VAL A 135 -6.92 11.67 -5.72
C VAL A 135 -6.49 10.77 -4.57
N ILE A 136 -6.39 11.33 -3.37
CA ILE A 136 -6.09 10.58 -2.15
C ILE A 136 -7.39 10.02 -1.58
N SER A 137 -7.64 8.74 -1.83
CA SER A 137 -8.77 8.01 -1.26
C SER A 137 -8.31 7.11 -0.11
N TYR A 138 -8.41 7.61 1.12
CA TYR A 138 -8.01 6.90 2.33
C TYR A 138 -8.96 7.22 3.50
N PRO A 139 -9.18 6.31 4.48
CA PRO A 139 -10.02 6.62 5.63
C PRO A 139 -9.58 7.92 6.33
N ARG A 140 -10.56 8.77 6.67
CA ARG A 140 -10.37 10.10 7.31
C ARG A 140 -9.68 11.16 6.45
N VAL A 141 -9.43 10.91 5.17
CA VAL A 141 -9.08 11.97 4.21
C VAL A 141 -10.37 12.62 3.71
N ARG A 142 -10.38 13.96 3.61
CA ARG A 142 -11.53 14.71 3.09
C ARG A 142 -11.87 14.27 1.66
N SER A 143 -13.13 13.93 1.42
CA SER A 143 -13.61 13.43 0.13
C SER A 143 -14.28 14.50 -0.73
N ASP A 144 -14.69 15.64 -0.14
CA ASP A 144 -15.41 16.69 -0.85
C ASP A 144 -14.96 18.11 -0.41
N PRO A 145 -14.39 18.90 -1.33
CA PRO A 145 -13.73 18.43 -2.55
C PRO A 145 -12.63 17.39 -2.26
N PRO A 146 -12.25 16.52 -3.21
CA PRO A 146 -11.19 15.55 -2.97
C PRO A 146 -9.83 16.21 -2.69
N VAL A 147 -8.97 15.51 -1.93
CA VAL A 147 -7.57 15.87 -1.75
C VAL A 147 -6.77 15.34 -2.95
N TYR A 148 -6.03 16.22 -3.62
CA TYR A 148 -5.19 15.90 -4.76
C TYR A 148 -3.71 16.14 -4.44
N LEU A 149 -2.83 15.28 -4.93
CA LEU A 149 -1.37 15.45 -4.87
C LEU A 149 -0.72 15.00 -6.18
N ARG A 150 0.51 15.45 -6.43
CA ARG A 150 1.36 14.85 -7.47
C ARG A 150 1.62 13.37 -7.12
N ALA A 151 1.84 12.53 -8.13
CA ALA A 151 1.91 11.08 -7.96
C ALA A 151 2.93 10.58 -6.91
N ASP A 152 4.11 11.20 -6.85
CA ASP A 152 5.16 10.89 -5.87
C ASP A 152 4.76 11.27 -4.43
N ALA A 153 4.28 12.50 -4.22
CA ALA A 153 3.76 12.98 -2.95
C ALA A 153 2.54 12.16 -2.50
N ALA A 154 1.66 11.76 -3.42
CA ALA A 154 0.52 10.89 -3.16
C ALA A 154 0.94 9.52 -2.65
N ALA A 155 1.89 8.86 -3.33
CA ALA A 155 2.42 7.56 -2.94
C ALA A 155 3.13 7.63 -1.58
N ALA A 156 3.87 8.72 -1.33
CA ALA A 156 4.52 8.96 -0.04
C ALA A 156 3.50 9.19 1.09
N LEU A 157 2.45 9.98 0.84
CA LEU A 157 1.40 10.24 1.82
C LEU A 157 0.67 8.95 2.20
N VAL A 158 0.29 8.11 1.23
CA VAL A 158 -0.39 6.84 1.51
C VAL A 158 0.49 5.93 2.37
N GLN A 159 1.80 5.82 2.08
CA GLN A 159 2.74 5.06 2.91
C GLN A 159 2.81 5.61 4.34
N MET A 160 2.81 6.93 4.50
CA MET A 160 2.79 7.58 5.81
C MET A 160 1.49 7.30 6.58
N LEU A 161 0.34 7.36 5.90
CA LEU A 161 -0.97 7.08 6.49
C LEU A 161 -1.09 5.62 6.94
N ASP A 162 -0.58 4.67 6.13
CA ASP A 162 -0.51 3.25 6.47
C ASP A 162 0.41 2.98 7.67
N ALA A 163 1.57 3.63 7.70
CA ALA A 163 2.48 3.53 8.85
C ALA A 163 1.83 4.06 10.13
N TYR A 164 1.15 5.22 10.07
CA TYR A 164 0.40 5.75 11.20
C TYR A 164 -0.67 4.77 11.67
N HIS A 165 -1.44 4.22 10.74
CA HIS A 165 -2.51 3.28 11.06
C HIS A 165 -1.98 1.99 11.70
N SER A 166 -0.95 1.39 11.12
CA SER A 166 -0.35 0.16 11.63
C SER A 166 0.26 0.32 13.04
N GLN A 167 0.83 1.48 13.36
CA GLN A 167 1.48 1.73 14.64
C GLN A 167 0.51 2.16 15.74
N THR A 168 -0.55 2.91 15.39
CA THR A 168 -1.44 3.54 16.37
C THR A 168 -2.83 2.93 16.43
N GLY A 169 -3.24 2.18 15.41
CA GLY A 169 -4.61 1.71 15.20
C GLY A 169 -5.61 2.80 14.80
N ASN A 170 -5.18 4.08 14.70
CA ASN A 170 -6.02 5.21 14.34
C ASN A 170 -5.81 5.61 12.87
N TYR A 171 -6.70 6.44 12.32
CA TYR A 171 -6.55 7.01 10.99
C TYR A 171 -6.26 8.51 11.09
N LEU A 172 -5.16 8.96 10.50
CA LEU A 172 -4.72 10.35 10.51
C LEU A 172 -5.59 11.18 9.55
N PRO A 173 -6.33 12.19 10.04
CA PRO A 173 -7.26 12.92 9.19
C PRO A 173 -6.56 13.99 8.35
N VAL A 174 -6.78 13.97 7.04
CA VAL A 174 -6.22 14.94 6.09
C VAL A 174 -7.34 15.86 5.60
N ASP A 175 -7.07 17.16 5.61
CA ASP A 175 -8.02 18.18 5.18
C ASP A 175 -7.69 18.72 3.79
N GLU A 176 -6.47 19.18 3.53
CA GLU A 176 -6.16 19.84 2.26
C GLU A 176 -4.92 19.27 1.56
N GLY A 177 -4.88 19.46 0.24
CA GLY A 177 -3.78 19.10 -0.66
C GLY A 177 -3.64 20.19 -1.72
N TYR A 178 -3.63 19.83 -3.00
CA TYR A 178 -3.52 20.80 -4.09
C TYR A 178 -4.57 21.92 -4.01
N ARG A 179 -4.11 23.17 -4.19
CA ARG A 179 -4.95 24.37 -4.24
C ARG A 179 -4.65 25.13 -5.52
N ASP A 180 -5.67 25.32 -6.37
CA ASP A 180 -5.51 26.07 -7.61
C ASP A 180 -5.26 27.58 -7.36
N LEU A 181 -4.80 28.28 -8.39
CA LEU A 181 -4.42 29.69 -8.30
C LEU A 181 -5.60 30.59 -7.90
N ALA A 182 -6.81 30.28 -8.39
CA ALA A 182 -8.00 31.05 -8.09
C ALA A 182 -8.45 30.85 -6.62
N ALA A 183 -8.31 29.64 -6.09
CA ALA A 183 -8.54 29.32 -4.69
C ALA A 183 -7.50 30.00 -3.81
N GLN A 184 -6.22 29.98 -4.19
CA GLN A 184 -5.19 30.71 -3.46
C GLN A 184 -5.45 32.22 -3.45
N GLN A 185 -5.93 32.80 -4.55
CA GLN A 185 -6.34 34.21 -4.59
C GLN A 185 -7.46 34.50 -3.59
N ARG A 186 -8.51 33.66 -3.53
CA ARG A 186 -9.60 33.82 -2.56
C ARG A 186 -9.10 33.78 -1.11
N VAL A 187 -8.24 32.83 -0.78
CA VAL A 187 -7.63 32.71 0.55
C VAL A 187 -6.75 33.93 0.87
N PHE A 188 -5.98 34.42 -0.11
CA PHE A 188 -5.14 35.60 0.07
C PHE A 188 -5.96 36.88 0.26
N ASP A 189 -7.07 37.04 -0.46
CA ASP A 189 -7.99 38.18 -0.30
C ASP A 189 -8.65 38.19 1.10
N GLU A 190 -8.88 37.01 1.68
CA GLU A 190 -9.48 36.86 3.01
C GLU A 190 -8.48 37.10 4.14
N TYR A 191 -7.29 36.48 4.07
CA TYR A 191 -6.36 36.42 5.20
C TYR A 191 -5.12 37.30 5.05
N GLY A 192 -4.68 37.57 3.82
CA GLY A 192 -3.46 38.32 3.51
C GLY A 192 -2.17 37.69 4.06
N TRP A 193 -1.03 38.32 3.73
CA TRP A 193 0.26 37.95 4.31
C TRP A 193 0.34 38.34 5.81
N PRO A 194 0.91 37.51 6.71
CA PRO A 194 1.58 36.22 6.47
C PRO A 194 0.69 34.98 6.58
N ARG A 195 -0.63 35.14 6.76
CA ARG A 195 -1.56 34.04 6.99
C ARG A 195 -1.96 33.28 5.72
N ALA A 196 -1.65 33.84 4.57
CA ALA A 196 -1.81 33.22 3.28
C ALA A 196 -0.59 33.54 2.40
N ALA A 197 -0.08 32.52 1.71
CA ALA A 197 0.96 32.70 0.71
C ALA A 197 0.46 33.58 -0.45
N ILE A 198 1.36 34.36 -1.04
CA ILE A 198 1.08 35.12 -2.24
C ILE A 198 0.58 34.15 -3.34
N PRO A 199 -0.48 34.48 -4.09
CA PRO A 199 -0.97 33.63 -5.17
C PRO A 199 0.15 33.28 -6.16
N GLY A 200 0.30 31.98 -6.45
CA GLY A 200 1.38 31.47 -7.27
C GLY A 200 2.68 31.13 -6.52
N THR A 201 2.72 31.23 -5.19
CA THR A 201 3.89 30.84 -4.38
C THR A 201 3.59 29.81 -3.30
N SER A 202 2.36 29.27 -3.23
CA SER A 202 1.97 28.31 -2.19
C SER A 202 2.46 26.89 -2.54
N ASN A 203 2.97 26.14 -1.57
CA ASN A 203 3.33 24.73 -1.80
C ASN A 203 2.11 23.86 -2.12
N HIS A 204 0.90 24.25 -1.69
CA HIS A 204 -0.35 23.62 -2.15
C HIS A 204 -0.53 23.78 -3.66
N GLY A 205 -0.13 24.90 -4.26
CA GLY A 205 -0.20 25.09 -5.71
C GLY A 205 0.80 24.24 -6.50
N GLN A 206 1.76 23.59 -5.83
CA GLN A 206 2.68 22.64 -6.45
C GLN A 206 2.21 21.18 -6.28
N ALA A 207 1.09 20.95 -5.58
CA ALA A 207 0.56 19.63 -5.23
C ALA A 207 1.53 18.76 -4.42
N VAL A 208 2.35 19.40 -3.58
CA VAL A 208 3.34 18.75 -2.69
C VAL A 208 3.09 19.03 -1.20
N ALA A 209 2.13 19.90 -0.86
CA ALA A 209 1.77 20.20 0.52
C ALA A 209 0.51 19.45 0.94
N VAL A 210 0.44 19.09 2.22
CA VAL A 210 -0.75 18.51 2.86
C VAL A 210 -1.04 19.24 4.17
N ASP A 211 -2.31 19.57 4.38
CA ASP A 211 -2.82 20.01 5.68
C ASP A 211 -3.59 18.89 6.34
N PHE A 212 -3.22 18.56 7.58
CA PHE A 212 -4.02 17.67 8.41
C PHE A 212 -5.14 18.42 9.14
N VAL A 213 -6.22 17.71 9.50
CA VAL A 213 -7.33 18.35 10.21
C VAL A 213 -6.86 18.88 11.57
N ASN A 214 -7.09 20.17 11.81
CA ASN A 214 -6.72 20.87 13.04
C ASN A 214 -7.98 21.38 13.78
N PRO A 215 -8.38 20.78 14.94
CA PRO A 215 -7.87 19.56 15.58
C PRO A 215 -8.33 18.26 14.88
N PRO A 216 -7.63 17.11 15.02
CA PRO A 216 -6.78 16.72 16.14
C PRO A 216 -5.27 16.92 15.96
N VAL A 217 -4.79 17.37 14.80
CA VAL A 217 -3.36 17.62 14.57
C VAL A 217 -2.98 19.02 15.07
N VAL A 218 -2.93 19.15 16.40
CA VAL A 218 -2.43 20.34 17.10
C VAL A 218 -1.08 20.03 17.76
N ARG A 219 -0.25 21.06 17.95
CA ARG A 219 1.05 20.94 18.63
C ARG A 219 0.91 20.18 19.96
N GLY A 220 1.74 19.16 20.13
CA GLY A 220 1.78 18.34 21.35
C GLY A 220 0.70 17.28 21.47
N ALA A 221 -0.30 17.25 20.57
CA ALA A 221 -1.23 16.13 20.51
C ALA A 221 -0.55 14.87 19.94
N PRO A 222 -1.02 13.65 20.28
CA PRO A 222 -0.42 12.41 19.82
C PRO A 222 -0.24 12.30 18.29
N PRO A 223 -1.22 12.70 17.43
CA PRO A 223 -1.03 12.67 15.99
C PRO A 223 0.11 13.59 15.50
N HIS A 224 0.20 14.80 16.04
CA HIS A 224 1.28 15.74 15.69
C HIS A 224 2.64 15.24 16.16
N ALA A 225 2.74 14.70 17.37
CA ALA A 225 3.98 14.14 17.89
C ALA A 225 4.48 12.99 17.00
N TRP A 226 3.57 12.10 16.59
CA TRP A 226 3.93 11.03 15.66
C TRP A 226 4.46 11.57 14.33
N LEU A 227 3.82 12.58 13.75
CA LEU A 227 4.30 13.22 12.51
C LEU A 227 5.69 13.82 12.68
N THR A 228 5.94 14.51 13.79
CA THR A 228 7.28 15.07 14.10
C THR A 228 8.37 14.00 14.13
N ASP A 229 8.05 12.83 14.66
CA ASP A 229 9.02 11.73 14.79
C ASP A 229 9.15 10.88 13.51
N ASN A 230 8.15 10.88 12.62
CA ASN A 230 8.01 9.87 11.56
C ASN A 230 7.72 10.42 10.15
N ALA A 231 7.38 11.69 9.95
CA ALA A 231 7.02 12.18 8.62
C ALA A 231 8.23 12.26 7.67
N ALA A 232 9.41 12.63 8.20
CA ALA A 232 10.63 12.81 7.42
C ALA A 232 11.10 11.53 6.70
N GLN A 233 10.85 10.33 7.25
CA GLN A 233 11.18 9.07 6.54
C GLN A 233 10.36 8.89 5.25
N PHE A 234 9.17 9.49 5.17
CA PHE A 234 8.33 9.51 3.97
C PHE A 234 8.60 10.73 3.07
N GLY A 235 9.51 11.62 3.46
CA GLY A 235 9.86 12.83 2.71
C GLY A 235 8.99 14.05 3.02
N PHE A 236 8.18 13.99 4.08
CA PHE A 236 7.38 15.13 4.54
C PHE A 236 8.09 15.87 5.69
N GLU A 237 8.20 17.19 5.56
CA GLU A 237 8.79 18.08 6.55
C GLU A 237 7.75 19.09 7.04
N PRO A 238 7.76 19.47 8.33
CA PRO A 238 6.79 20.44 8.85
C PRO A 238 7.11 21.84 8.35
N LEU A 239 6.06 22.65 8.11
CA LEU A 239 6.27 24.08 7.92
C LEU A 239 6.62 24.73 9.27
N THR A 240 7.76 25.41 9.32
CA THR A 240 8.32 25.98 10.57
C THR A 240 8.18 27.49 10.67
N ASP A 241 7.94 28.19 9.56
CA ASP A 241 7.66 29.62 9.51
C ASP A 241 6.83 29.97 8.25
N PRO A 242 5.58 30.46 8.40
CA PRO A 242 4.84 30.58 9.65
C PRO A 242 4.62 29.22 10.32
N ASP A 243 4.52 29.22 11.66
CA ASP A 243 4.34 27.98 12.42
C ASP A 243 2.92 27.41 12.27
N GLU A 244 2.78 26.39 11.43
CA GLU A 244 1.52 25.73 11.11
C GLU A 244 1.63 24.22 11.43
N PRO A 245 1.31 23.78 12.66
CA PRO A 245 1.49 22.39 13.12
C PRO A 245 0.81 21.32 12.24
N TRP A 246 -0.18 21.72 11.44
CA TRP A 246 -0.93 20.85 10.56
C TRP A 246 -0.36 20.79 9.14
N HIS A 247 0.53 21.70 8.73
CA HIS A 247 1.05 21.82 7.37
C HIS A 247 2.36 21.04 7.22
N TRP A 248 2.42 20.17 6.21
CA TRP A 248 3.60 19.36 5.91
C TRP A 248 3.89 19.37 4.40
N ASP A 249 5.14 19.63 4.05
CA ASP A 249 5.61 19.70 2.66
C ASP A 249 6.39 18.44 2.27
N TYR A 250 6.07 17.88 1.12
CA TYR A 250 6.88 16.84 0.48
C TYR A 250 8.09 17.46 -0.21
N THR A 251 9.29 17.01 0.16
CA THR A 251 10.58 17.66 -0.23
C THR A 251 11.58 16.74 -0.94
N ARG A 252 11.17 15.53 -1.33
CA ARG A 252 12.03 14.55 -2.01
C ARG A 252 11.79 14.44 -3.51
#